data_AF-A0A7N0VFY8-F1
#
_entry.id   AF-A0A7N0VFY8-F1
#
_cell.length_a   1.000
_cell.length_b   1.000
_cell.length_c   1.000
_cell.angle_alpha   90.00
_cell.angle_beta   90.00
_cell.angle_gamma   90.00
#
_symmetry.space_group_name_H-M   'P 1'
#
loop_
_entity.id
_entity.type
_entity.pdbx_description
1 polymer ?
#
loop_
_entity_poly.entity_id
_entity_poly.type
_entity_poly.pdbx_seq_one_letter_code
_entity_poly.pdbx_strand_id
1 'polypeptide(L)'
;MSPPPCQRSSMTKKMKKLKSVCGPASPPELNKAKKALAKKETKENIKKARRDTLDPEKSSSTSTLDLLKQNLEKEIANKAGSDNDDVEIELNLMVCGSEDEESRSVTYEELRQRLRRKIEAMSSARNNSNPEKHDKEKDRLEHRERKRKRLAGSEDVRKLKEDKFTDNVQKDTTEAAKELTFGHVKLGDDDDQSGKKKRKLSKVKELERARKLEEAKKDPEKGEVIAKKHSWKAATSRAAGIKIHDDPKLLDKSLKKEKKTHENSADKWKDRIETQRKKVTEKQQKRADNIKDRKEQKRERKIAKREKKLLRPGFEGCKDQPLNGAKA
;
A
#
# COMPACT_ATOMS: atom_id res chain seq x y z
N MET A 1 68.52 38.62 -24.51
CA MET A 1 67.12 38.99 -24.84
C MET A 1 66.20 38.13 -23.98
N SER A 2 65.48 38.75 -23.06
CA SER A 2 64.33 38.22 -22.30
C SER A 2 63.20 37.74 -23.25
N PRO A 3 62.10 37.13 -22.75
CA PRO A 3 61.90 36.05 -21.76
C PRO A 3 60.92 34.95 -22.29
N PRO A 4 60.66 33.85 -21.54
CA PRO A 4 59.86 32.69 -22.00
C PRO A 4 58.32 32.89 -21.97
N PRO A 5 57.54 32.07 -22.69
CA PRO A 5 56.08 32.16 -22.67
C PRO A 5 55.46 31.57 -21.39
N CYS A 6 55.04 32.50 -20.53
CA CYS A 6 53.80 32.55 -19.74
C CYS A 6 53.21 31.25 -19.16
N GLN A 7 53.45 31.07 -17.85
CA GLN A 7 52.42 30.51 -16.97
C GLN A 7 51.23 31.47 -16.93
N ARG A 8 50.01 31.01 -17.26
CA ARG A 8 48.79 31.76 -16.98
C ARG A 8 48.13 31.19 -15.73
N SER A 9 48.04 32.08 -14.76
CA SER A 9 47.49 31.89 -13.43
C SER A 9 46.04 31.45 -13.43
N SER A 10 45.72 30.77 -12.34
CA SER A 10 44.48 30.81 -11.57
C SER A 10 43.65 32.11 -11.69
N MET A 11 42.36 31.95 -11.37
CA MET A 11 41.32 32.98 -11.11
C MET A 11 40.36 33.31 -12.27
N THR A 12 39.38 32.43 -12.49
CA THR A 12 37.98 32.88 -12.69
C THR A 12 37.05 32.04 -11.83
N LYS A 13 36.91 32.46 -10.56
CA LYS A 13 35.82 32.05 -9.67
C LYS A 13 34.61 32.96 -9.98
N LYS A 14 33.41 32.39 -9.88
CA LYS A 14 32.10 33.05 -9.89
C LYS A 14 31.66 33.63 -11.24
N MET A 15 30.89 32.85 -11.99
CA MET A 15 29.63 33.26 -12.66
C MET A 15 29.06 32.08 -13.45
N LYS A 16 28.63 31.03 -12.73
CA LYS A 16 27.74 29.99 -13.27
C LYS A 16 26.98 29.33 -12.13
N LYS A 17 26.20 30.16 -11.43
CA LYS A 17 25.18 29.70 -10.49
C LYS A 17 24.06 30.71 -10.52
N LEU A 18 23.14 30.53 -11.47
CA LEU A 18 21.80 31.11 -11.51
C LEU A 18 21.09 30.48 -12.72
N LYS A 19 20.31 29.43 -12.48
CA LYS A 19 19.06 29.06 -13.18
C LYS A 19 18.58 27.67 -12.74
N SER A 20 17.56 27.69 -11.88
CA SER A 20 16.45 26.74 -11.68
C SER A 20 16.15 26.52 -10.19
N VAL A 21 15.50 27.52 -9.58
CA VAL A 21 14.75 27.37 -8.33
C VAL A 21 13.28 27.44 -8.70
N CYS A 22 12.62 26.29 -8.74
CA CYS A 22 11.20 26.12 -8.43
C CYS A 22 10.91 24.63 -8.29
N GLY A 23 11.25 24.11 -7.12
CA GLY A 23 10.69 22.88 -6.56
C GLY A 23 10.33 23.18 -5.11
N PRO A 24 9.26 22.59 -4.55
CA PRO A 24 8.87 22.85 -3.17
C PRO A 24 10.07 22.55 -2.26
N ALA A 25 10.50 23.55 -1.50
CA ALA A 25 11.63 23.44 -0.60
C ALA A 25 11.39 22.26 0.37
N SER A 26 12.19 21.21 0.24
CA SER A 26 12.23 20.13 1.22
C SER A 26 12.48 20.73 2.60
N PRO A 27 11.69 20.39 3.63
CA PRO A 27 11.88 20.92 4.97
C PRO A 27 13.32 20.71 5.43
N PRO A 28 13.95 21.69 6.09
CA PRO A 28 15.34 21.58 6.51
C PRO A 28 15.54 20.31 7.33
N GLU A 29 16.50 19.48 6.92
CA GLU A 29 16.82 18.25 7.64
C GLU A 29 17.39 18.58 9.01
N LEU A 30 16.50 18.72 10.00
CA LEU A 30 16.90 18.98 11.38
C LEU A 30 17.77 17.82 11.89
N ASN A 31 18.90 18.15 12.52
CA ASN A 31 19.76 17.18 13.19
C ASN A 31 18.97 16.34 14.21
N LYS A 32 19.42 15.12 14.49
CA LYS A 32 18.73 14.17 15.40
C LYS A 32 18.36 14.79 16.75
N ALA A 33 19.22 15.65 17.31
CA ALA A 33 18.96 16.39 18.53
C ALA A 33 17.83 17.43 18.38
N LYS A 34 17.82 18.22 17.32
CA LYS A 34 16.76 19.20 17.03
C LYS A 34 15.40 18.51 16.81
N LYS A 35 15.40 17.36 16.13
CA LYS A 35 14.19 16.52 15.98
C LYS A 35 13.68 15.98 17.32
N ALA A 36 14.58 15.64 18.25
CA ALA A 36 14.20 15.20 19.58
C ALA A 36 13.63 16.36 20.43
N LEU A 37 14.19 17.56 20.33
CA LEU A 37 13.68 18.76 21.00
C LEU A 37 12.29 19.15 20.48
N ALA A 38 12.09 19.23 19.16
CA ALA A 38 10.76 19.47 18.59
C ALA A 38 9.72 18.41 19.00
N LYS A 39 10.15 17.14 19.14
CA LYS A 39 9.28 16.06 19.68
C LYS A 39 8.97 16.20 21.17
N LYS A 40 9.82 16.87 21.95
CA LYS A 40 9.55 17.18 23.36
C LYS A 40 8.59 18.37 23.46
N GLU A 41 8.85 19.43 22.71
CA GLU A 41 7.99 20.61 22.62
C GLU A 41 6.57 20.25 22.17
N THR A 42 6.42 19.43 21.12
CA THR A 42 5.09 18.97 20.68
C THR A 42 4.37 18.15 21.75
N LYS A 43 5.08 17.28 22.48
CA LYS A 43 4.49 16.52 23.60
C LYS A 43 4.10 17.43 24.77
N GLU A 44 4.88 18.46 25.05
CA GLU A 44 4.57 19.46 26.08
C GLU A 44 3.37 20.32 25.67
N ASN A 45 3.28 20.73 24.41
CA ASN A 45 2.13 21.47 23.87
C ASN A 45 0.85 20.63 23.96
N ILE A 46 0.90 19.34 23.63
CA ILE A 46 -0.25 18.43 23.79
C ILE A 46 -0.65 18.29 25.27
N LYS A 47 0.33 18.20 26.17
CA LYS A 47 0.06 18.13 27.62
C LYS A 47 -0.49 19.44 28.17
N LYS A 48 -0.04 20.59 27.67
CA LYS A 48 -0.56 21.91 28.03
C LYS A 48 -1.99 22.07 27.54
N ALA A 49 -2.26 21.78 26.27
CA ALA A 49 -3.62 21.80 25.71
C ALA A 49 -4.59 20.91 26.51
N ARG A 50 -4.17 19.70 26.93
CA ARG A 50 -4.99 18.83 27.78
C ARG A 50 -5.22 19.35 29.20
N ARG A 51 -4.34 20.19 29.73
CA ARG A 51 -4.55 20.87 31.01
C ARG A 51 -5.46 22.07 30.85
N ASP A 52 -5.25 22.85 29.79
CA ASP A 52 -6.07 24.01 29.46
C ASP A 52 -7.54 23.60 29.20
N THR A 53 -7.80 22.38 28.69
CA THR A 53 -9.15 21.82 28.59
C THR A 53 -9.79 21.45 29.94
N LEU A 54 -8.99 21.29 30.99
CA LEU A 54 -9.44 20.92 32.34
C LEU A 54 -9.48 22.13 33.29
N ASP A 55 -8.88 23.26 32.91
CA ASP A 55 -8.92 24.50 33.68
C ASP A 55 -10.25 25.23 33.40
N PRO A 56 -11.10 25.50 34.40
CA PRO A 56 -12.42 26.10 34.22
C PRO A 56 -12.38 27.51 33.63
N GLU A 57 -11.32 28.29 33.91
CA GLU A 57 -11.16 29.66 33.37
C GLU A 57 -10.65 29.70 31.91
N LYS A 58 -10.05 28.62 31.40
CA LYS A 58 -9.59 28.51 30.01
C LYS A 58 -10.52 27.69 29.13
N SER A 59 -11.21 26.73 29.72
CA SER A 59 -12.19 25.88 29.05
C SER A 59 -13.46 26.64 28.65
N SER A 60 -13.84 27.68 29.41
CA SER A 60 -14.84 28.67 28.96
C SER A 60 -14.46 29.27 27.61
N SER A 61 -13.22 29.72 27.45
CA SER A 61 -12.70 30.32 26.20
C SER A 61 -12.39 29.33 25.05
N THR A 62 -12.51 28.01 25.27
CA THR A 62 -12.15 26.96 24.29
C THR A 62 -13.30 25.98 24.03
N SER A 63 -14.53 26.35 24.36
CA SER A 63 -15.71 25.60 23.92
C SER A 63 -15.76 25.54 22.39
N THR A 64 -16.17 24.41 21.81
CA THR A 64 -16.35 24.27 20.35
C THR A 64 -17.28 25.34 19.77
N LEU A 65 -18.22 25.82 20.58
CA LEU A 65 -19.11 26.94 20.26
C LEU A 65 -18.33 28.26 20.17
N ASP A 66 -17.42 28.52 21.10
CA ASP A 66 -16.63 29.75 21.12
C ASP A 66 -15.54 29.74 20.04
N LEU A 67 -15.00 28.59 19.66
CA LEU A 67 -14.15 28.45 18.48
C LEU A 67 -14.92 28.75 17.18
N LEU A 68 -16.19 28.34 17.10
CA LEU A 68 -17.06 28.70 15.98
C LEU A 68 -17.38 30.19 15.97
N LYS A 69 -17.72 30.79 17.13
CA LYS A 69 -17.94 32.23 17.25
C LYS A 69 -16.70 33.03 16.87
N GLN A 70 -15.52 32.67 17.38
CA GLN A 70 -14.27 33.36 17.03
C GLN A 70 -13.93 33.23 15.55
N ASN A 71 -14.22 32.09 14.92
CA ASN A 71 -14.00 31.93 13.48
C ASN A 71 -14.97 32.77 12.67
N LEU A 72 -16.24 32.84 13.07
CA LEU A 72 -17.24 33.71 12.46
C LEU A 72 -16.89 35.20 12.65
N GLU A 73 -16.48 35.61 13.85
CA GLU A 73 -16.02 36.97 14.14
C GLU A 73 -14.78 37.34 13.31
N LYS A 74 -13.84 36.42 13.12
CA LYS A 74 -12.67 36.63 12.24
C LYS A 74 -13.07 36.70 10.76
N GLU A 75 -13.99 35.85 10.31
CA GLU A 75 -14.55 35.91 8.95
C GLU A 75 -15.26 37.25 8.71
N ILE A 76 -16.05 37.72 9.69
CA ILE A 76 -16.74 39.01 9.66
C ILE A 76 -15.73 40.15 9.68
N ALA A 77 -14.71 40.12 10.55
CA ALA A 77 -13.67 41.15 10.62
C ALA A 77 -12.80 41.21 9.36
N ASN A 78 -12.49 40.06 8.75
CA ASN A 78 -11.76 40.00 7.48
C ASN A 78 -12.60 40.51 6.30
N LYS A 79 -13.93 40.36 6.35
CA LYS A 79 -14.85 40.92 5.35
C LYS A 79 -15.12 42.40 5.56
N ALA A 80 -15.17 42.88 6.80
CA ALA A 80 -15.38 44.29 7.14
C ALA A 80 -14.14 45.18 6.85
N GLY A 81 -12.95 44.59 6.65
CA GLY A 81 -11.73 45.33 6.26
C GLY A 81 -11.51 45.44 4.74
N SER A 82 -12.42 44.92 3.93
CA SER A 82 -12.35 44.95 2.46
C SER A 82 -13.53 45.76 1.92
N ASP A 83 -13.45 47.09 2.00
CA ASP A 83 -14.32 47.99 1.23
C ASP A 83 -14.19 47.63 -0.25
N ASN A 84 -15.23 47.03 -0.83
CA ASN A 84 -15.66 47.15 -2.23
C ASN A 84 -16.93 46.29 -2.41
N ASP A 85 -18.05 46.99 -2.40
CA ASP A 85 -19.39 46.80 -2.98
C ASP A 85 -19.85 45.42 -3.52
N ASP A 86 -21.09 45.11 -3.14
CA ASP A 86 -22.14 44.41 -3.90
C ASP A 86 -21.88 43.00 -4.44
N VAL A 87 -22.10 41.97 -3.60
CA VAL A 87 -22.71 40.70 -4.06
C VAL A 87 -23.50 40.07 -2.91
N GLU A 88 -24.83 39.94 -3.07
CA GLU A 88 -25.66 39.02 -2.28
C GLU A 88 -25.11 37.59 -2.44
N ILE A 89 -24.51 37.04 -1.38
CA ILE A 89 -24.02 35.66 -1.37
C ILE A 89 -25.03 34.78 -0.63
N GLU A 90 -25.84 34.11 -1.44
CA GLU A 90 -26.67 32.96 -1.12
C GLU A 90 -25.89 31.93 -0.27
N LEU A 91 -26.22 31.89 1.02
CA LEU A 91 -25.68 30.93 1.97
C LEU A 91 -26.35 29.56 1.73
N ASN A 92 -25.87 28.81 0.75
CA ASN A 92 -26.23 27.40 0.58
C ASN A 92 -25.53 26.55 1.67
N LEU A 93 -25.96 26.76 2.91
CA LEU A 93 -25.65 25.92 4.06
C LEU A 93 -26.42 24.61 3.87
N MET A 94 -25.71 23.57 3.45
CA MET A 94 -26.23 22.20 3.38
C MET A 94 -26.47 21.65 4.81
N VAL A 95 -27.43 22.24 5.52
CA VAL A 95 -28.12 21.66 6.66
C VAL A 95 -29.11 20.66 6.08
N CYS A 96 -28.68 19.41 5.98
CA CYS A 96 -29.61 18.30 5.87
C CYS A 96 -30.20 18.07 7.27
N GLY A 97 -31.06 18.99 7.67
CA GLY A 97 -31.84 18.99 8.89
C GLY A 97 -33.18 19.56 8.50
N SER A 98 -34.12 18.66 8.21
CA SER A 98 -35.53 18.99 7.98
C SER A 98 -36.06 19.77 9.19
N GLU A 99 -36.05 21.09 9.09
CA GLU A 99 -36.84 21.99 9.90
C GLU A 99 -38.29 21.80 9.47
N ASP A 100 -38.99 20.80 10.00
CA ASP A 100 -40.46 20.69 9.88
C ASP A 100 -41.10 19.57 10.74
N GLU A 101 -40.43 19.01 11.75
CA GLU A 101 -41.03 17.92 12.55
C GLU A 101 -40.62 17.97 14.03
N GLU A 102 -40.85 19.11 14.70
CA GLU A 102 -40.67 19.24 16.16
C GLU A 102 -42.01 19.39 16.91
N SER A 103 -43.14 19.00 16.32
CA SER A 103 -44.44 19.01 17.03
C SER A 103 -45.42 17.89 16.66
N ARG A 104 -44.98 16.87 15.89
CA ARG A 104 -45.79 15.66 15.70
C ARG A 104 -45.41 14.64 16.77
N SER A 105 -46.36 14.24 17.61
CA SER A 105 -46.15 13.20 18.62
C SER A 105 -45.72 11.89 17.95
N VAL A 106 -44.42 11.61 18.01
CA VAL A 106 -43.78 10.42 17.44
C VAL A 106 -44.37 9.17 18.11
N THR A 107 -44.98 8.28 17.31
CA THR A 107 -45.51 7.02 17.85
C THR A 107 -44.34 6.11 18.26
N TYR A 108 -44.56 5.22 19.25
CA TYR A 108 -43.51 4.34 19.79
C TYR A 108 -42.83 3.47 18.71
N GLU A 109 -43.59 3.06 17.69
CA GLU A 109 -43.08 2.27 16.57
C GLU A 109 -42.15 3.08 15.67
N GLU A 110 -42.47 4.35 15.46
CA GLU A 110 -41.67 5.28 14.66
C GLU A 110 -40.32 5.56 15.34
N LEU A 111 -40.32 5.69 16.68
CA LEU A 111 -39.09 5.81 17.46
C LEU A 111 -38.22 4.55 17.36
N ARG A 112 -38.83 3.36 17.42
CA ARG A 112 -38.12 2.08 17.20
C ARG A 112 -37.52 1.99 15.80
N GLN A 113 -38.25 2.41 14.77
CA GLN A 113 -37.77 2.40 13.39
C GLN A 113 -36.63 3.42 13.18
N ARG A 114 -36.75 4.61 13.77
CA ARG A 114 -35.70 5.64 13.73
C ARG A 114 -34.43 5.18 14.43
N LEU A 115 -34.56 4.49 15.58
CA LEU A 115 -33.43 3.87 16.27
C LEU A 115 -32.78 2.76 15.42
N ARG A 116 -33.57 1.89 14.78
CA ARG A 116 -33.05 0.86 13.87
C ARG A 116 -32.27 1.47 12.71
N ARG A 117 -32.82 2.48 12.03
CA ARG A 117 -32.14 3.21 10.94
C ARG A 117 -30.85 3.87 11.43
N LYS A 118 -30.84 4.47 12.62
CA LYS A 118 -29.64 5.08 13.22
C LYS A 118 -28.57 4.03 13.54
N ILE A 119 -28.95 2.90 14.12
CA ILE A 119 -28.03 1.79 14.42
C ILE A 119 -27.48 1.18 13.12
N GLU A 120 -28.33 1.02 12.09
CA GLU A 120 -27.92 0.49 10.79
C GLU A 120 -26.95 1.43 10.09
N ALA A 121 -27.20 2.75 10.05
CA ALA A 121 -26.27 3.74 9.51
C ALA A 121 -24.92 3.75 10.25
N MET A 122 -24.94 3.64 11.58
CA MET A 122 -23.74 3.53 12.41
C MET A 122 -23.01 2.18 12.24
N SER A 123 -23.74 1.12 11.88
CA SER A 123 -23.18 -0.22 11.71
C SER A 123 -22.68 -0.45 10.29
N SER A 124 -23.34 0.09 9.25
CA SER A 124 -22.85 0.10 7.87
C SER A 124 -21.57 0.93 7.74
N ALA A 125 -21.46 2.05 8.45
CA ALA A 125 -20.22 2.82 8.53
C ALA A 125 -19.04 2.02 9.14
N ARG A 126 -19.32 1.08 10.06
CA ARG A 126 -18.32 0.18 10.68
C ARG A 126 -18.07 -1.08 9.85
N ASN A 127 -19.10 -1.59 9.16
CA ASN A 127 -19.08 -2.79 8.32
C ASN A 127 -18.73 -2.49 6.86
N ASN A 128 -17.80 -1.55 6.62
CA ASN A 128 -17.09 -1.43 5.35
C ASN A 128 -16.07 -2.59 5.13
N SER A 129 -16.22 -3.70 5.85
CA SER A 129 -15.69 -4.99 5.43
C SER A 129 -16.46 -5.43 4.19
N ASN A 130 -15.98 -4.95 3.03
CA ASN A 130 -16.33 -5.37 1.67
C ASN A 130 -16.98 -6.77 1.68
N PRO A 131 -18.29 -6.94 1.35
CA PRO A 131 -18.96 -8.25 1.38
C PRO A 131 -18.23 -9.29 0.52
N GLU A 132 -17.53 -8.83 -0.51
CA GLU A 132 -16.64 -9.61 -1.36
C GLU A 132 -15.52 -10.33 -0.59
N LYS A 133 -15.09 -9.83 0.59
CA LYS A 133 -14.07 -10.50 1.43
C LYS A 133 -14.63 -11.70 2.19
N HIS A 134 -15.88 -11.62 2.64
CA HIS A 134 -16.55 -12.73 3.33
C HIS A 134 -16.84 -13.86 2.34
N ASP A 135 -17.30 -13.53 1.13
CA ASP A 135 -17.54 -14.52 0.07
C ASP A 135 -16.23 -15.17 -0.40
N LYS A 136 -15.15 -14.39 -0.56
CA LYS A 136 -13.80 -14.91 -0.88
C LYS A 136 -13.25 -15.85 0.19
N GLU A 137 -13.57 -15.64 1.46
CA GLU A 137 -13.13 -16.51 2.55
C GLU A 137 -13.90 -17.84 2.54
N LYS A 138 -15.21 -17.79 2.27
CA LYS A 138 -16.07 -18.97 2.12
C LYS A 138 -15.65 -19.83 0.92
N ASP A 139 -15.40 -19.23 -0.24
CA ASP A 139 -14.91 -19.91 -1.45
C ASP A 139 -13.54 -20.56 -1.22
N ARG A 140 -12.64 -19.89 -0.48
CA ARG A 140 -11.32 -20.44 -0.14
C ARG A 140 -11.43 -21.66 0.78
N LEU A 141 -12.34 -21.63 1.74
CA LEU A 141 -12.60 -22.78 2.61
C LEU A 141 -13.14 -23.96 1.80
N GLU A 142 -14.12 -23.71 0.94
CA GLU A 142 -14.74 -24.74 0.10
C GLU A 142 -13.74 -25.35 -0.89
N HIS A 143 -12.91 -24.54 -1.55
CA HIS A 143 -11.87 -25.05 -2.44
C HIS A 143 -10.81 -25.88 -1.68
N ARG A 144 -10.50 -25.53 -0.43
CA ARG A 144 -9.58 -26.31 0.42
C ARG A 144 -10.17 -27.66 0.79
N GLU A 145 -11.47 -27.72 1.09
CA GLU A 145 -12.17 -28.99 1.35
C GLU A 145 -12.28 -29.87 0.11
N ARG A 146 -12.60 -29.30 -1.06
CA ARG A 146 -12.61 -30.02 -2.34
C ARG A 146 -11.25 -30.63 -2.68
N LYS A 147 -10.14 -29.96 -2.35
CA LYS A 147 -8.79 -30.52 -2.52
C LYS A 147 -8.50 -31.69 -1.59
N ARG A 148 -8.97 -31.65 -0.34
CA ARG A 148 -8.81 -32.77 0.61
C ARG A 148 -9.59 -34.00 0.16
N LYS A 149 -10.79 -33.84 -0.40
CA LYS A 149 -11.60 -34.96 -0.93
C LYS A 149 -11.00 -35.62 -2.17
N ARG A 150 -10.27 -34.88 -3.02
CA ARG A 150 -9.60 -35.44 -4.21
C ARG A 150 -8.36 -36.27 -3.90
N LEU A 151 -7.69 -36.02 -2.78
CA LEU A 151 -6.50 -36.78 -2.37
C LEU A 151 -6.84 -38.08 -1.64
N ALA A 152 -8.10 -38.28 -1.25
CA ALA A 152 -8.56 -39.48 -0.54
C ALA A 152 -9.17 -40.57 -1.45
N GLY A 153 -9.33 -40.31 -2.76
CA GLY A 153 -10.06 -41.21 -3.68
C GLY A 153 -9.25 -41.65 -4.91
N SER A 154 -7.93 -41.82 -4.79
CA SER A 154 -7.04 -42.12 -5.93
C SER A 154 -6.22 -43.40 -5.70
N GLU A 155 -6.89 -44.55 -5.58
CA GLU A 155 -6.22 -45.85 -5.75
C GLU A 155 -6.74 -46.72 -6.91
N ASP A 156 -7.93 -46.45 -7.47
CA ASP A 156 -8.52 -47.34 -8.51
C ASP A 156 -8.75 -46.66 -9.87
N VAL A 157 -7.71 -46.13 -10.53
CA VAL A 157 -7.73 -45.94 -12.01
C VAL A 157 -6.31 -46.03 -12.57
N ARG A 158 -5.70 -47.22 -12.54
CA ARG A 158 -4.51 -47.54 -13.32
C ARG A 158 -4.61 -48.96 -13.88
N LYS A 159 -5.41 -49.12 -14.93
CA LYS A 159 -5.32 -50.20 -15.92
C LYS A 159 -6.24 -49.83 -17.09
N LEU A 160 -5.82 -50.17 -18.31
CA LEU A 160 -6.51 -50.01 -19.60
C LEU A 160 -6.28 -48.68 -20.34
N LYS A 161 -5.08 -48.53 -20.93
CA LYS A 161 -4.91 -47.88 -22.24
C LYS A 161 -3.76 -48.54 -22.98
N GLU A 162 -4.05 -49.63 -23.67
CA GLU A 162 -3.31 -50.12 -24.83
C GLU A 162 -4.33 -50.76 -25.77
N ASP A 163 -4.07 -50.61 -27.07
CA ASP A 163 -4.82 -51.08 -28.25
C ASP A 163 -6.11 -50.35 -28.63
N LYS A 164 -6.05 -49.61 -29.76
CA LYS A 164 -6.93 -49.70 -30.96
C LYS A 164 -6.51 -48.62 -31.99
N PHE A 165 -5.63 -48.95 -32.93
CA PHE A 165 -5.18 -48.06 -34.02
C PHE A 165 -5.75 -48.43 -35.42
N THR A 166 -6.74 -49.33 -35.52
CA THR A 166 -7.25 -49.81 -36.82
C THR A 166 -8.78 -49.89 -36.89
N ASP A 167 -9.47 -48.85 -36.42
CA ASP A 167 -10.95 -48.75 -36.49
C ASP A 167 -11.43 -47.34 -36.93
N ASN A 168 -10.58 -46.56 -37.59
CA ASN A 168 -10.89 -45.15 -37.89
C ASN A 168 -11.59 -44.95 -39.25
N VAL A 169 -11.30 -45.79 -40.24
CA VAL A 169 -11.79 -45.56 -41.62
C VAL A 169 -13.28 -45.90 -41.80
N GLN A 170 -13.84 -46.80 -40.97
CA GLN A 170 -15.27 -47.15 -41.02
C GLN A 170 -16.16 -46.20 -40.20
N LYS A 171 -15.60 -45.48 -39.21
CA LYS A 171 -16.34 -44.45 -38.46
C LYS A 171 -16.57 -43.19 -39.29
N ASP A 172 -15.56 -42.76 -40.05
CA ASP A 172 -15.60 -41.52 -40.83
C ASP A 172 -16.71 -41.51 -41.90
N THR A 173 -17.04 -42.67 -42.51
CA THR A 173 -18.13 -42.76 -43.50
C THR A 173 -19.52 -42.72 -42.87
N THR A 174 -19.68 -43.27 -41.67
CA THR A 174 -20.94 -43.22 -40.91
C THR A 174 -21.16 -41.89 -40.17
N GLU A 175 -20.09 -41.13 -39.94
CA GLU A 175 -20.13 -39.80 -39.34
C GLU A 175 -20.43 -38.72 -40.41
N ALA A 176 -19.87 -38.84 -41.61
CA ALA A 176 -20.20 -37.96 -42.75
C ALA A 176 -21.69 -38.02 -43.15
N ALA A 177 -22.33 -39.19 -43.06
CA ALA A 177 -23.77 -39.34 -43.31
C ALA A 177 -24.65 -38.73 -42.19
N LYS A 178 -24.12 -38.56 -40.97
CA LYS A 178 -24.81 -37.89 -39.84
C LYS A 178 -24.59 -36.37 -39.86
N GLU A 179 -23.52 -35.89 -40.50
CA GLU A 179 -23.17 -34.47 -40.63
C GLU A 179 -24.01 -33.75 -41.70
N LEU A 180 -24.64 -34.47 -42.64
CA LEU A 180 -25.61 -33.93 -43.60
C LEU A 180 -27.07 -33.93 -43.08
N THR A 181 -27.25 -33.79 -41.76
CA THR A 181 -28.58 -33.56 -41.19
C THR A 181 -29.00 -32.11 -41.37
N PHE A 182 -30.26 -31.90 -41.80
CA PHE A 182 -30.87 -30.59 -42.04
C PHE A 182 -30.68 -29.68 -40.81
N GLY A 183 -29.69 -28.79 -40.87
CA GLY A 183 -29.36 -27.85 -39.79
C GLY A 183 -27.88 -27.74 -39.43
N HIS A 184 -27.00 -28.65 -39.85
CA HIS A 184 -25.56 -28.56 -39.56
C HIS A 184 -24.70 -28.60 -40.84
N VAL A 185 -24.72 -27.50 -41.59
CA VAL A 185 -23.75 -27.28 -42.68
C VAL A 185 -22.49 -26.68 -42.06
N LYS A 186 -21.40 -27.46 -41.95
CA LYS A 186 -20.06 -26.93 -41.64
C LYS A 186 -19.43 -26.33 -42.89
N LEU A 187 -19.68 -25.04 -43.11
CA LEU A 187 -18.96 -24.25 -44.11
C LEU A 187 -17.61 -23.82 -43.53
N GLY A 188 -16.53 -24.28 -44.17
CA GLY A 188 -15.20 -23.69 -44.05
C GLY A 188 -14.27 -24.40 -43.07
N ASP A 189 -13.36 -25.20 -43.64
CA ASP A 189 -12.06 -25.52 -43.07
C ASP A 189 -11.16 -24.28 -43.13
N ASP A 190 -11.52 -23.23 -42.39
CA ASP A 190 -10.60 -22.15 -42.07
C ASP A 190 -9.85 -22.58 -40.79
N ASP A 191 -8.60 -22.94 -41.00
CA ASP A 191 -7.58 -23.48 -40.07
C ASP A 191 -7.21 -22.55 -38.88
N ASP A 192 -8.17 -21.78 -38.36
CA ASP A 192 -7.93 -20.70 -37.39
C ASP A 192 -8.60 -20.89 -36.02
N GLN A 193 -9.09 -22.09 -35.68
CA GLN A 193 -9.62 -22.36 -34.33
C GLN A 193 -9.32 -23.79 -33.83
N SER A 194 -8.04 -24.08 -33.51
CA SER A 194 -7.79 -25.00 -32.40
C SER A 194 -8.28 -24.32 -31.11
N GLY A 195 -9.38 -24.82 -30.52
CA GLY A 195 -10.21 -24.23 -29.45
C GLY A 195 -9.56 -23.95 -28.09
N LYS A 196 -8.30 -23.50 -28.04
CA LYS A 196 -7.59 -23.03 -26.86
C LYS A 196 -7.19 -21.58 -27.10
N LYS A 197 -7.67 -20.65 -26.26
CA LYS A 197 -7.23 -19.24 -26.26
C LYS A 197 -5.70 -19.19 -26.29
N LYS A 198 -5.08 -18.87 -27.43
CA LYS A 198 -3.62 -18.79 -27.56
C LYS A 198 -3.11 -17.78 -26.53
N ARG A 199 -2.21 -18.22 -25.65
CA ARG A 199 -1.62 -17.34 -24.62
C ARG A 199 -0.90 -16.21 -25.32
N LYS A 200 -1.14 -14.97 -24.90
CA LYS A 200 -0.38 -13.81 -25.37
C LYS A 200 1.11 -14.06 -25.14
N LEU A 201 1.93 -13.65 -26.11
CA LEU A 201 3.37 -13.77 -26.00
C LEU A 201 3.88 -12.86 -24.88
N SER A 202 5.05 -13.19 -24.31
CA SER A 202 5.65 -12.29 -23.33
C SER A 202 6.10 -11.00 -24.01
N LYS A 203 5.99 -9.88 -23.30
CA LYS A 203 6.31 -8.54 -23.80
C LYS A 203 7.76 -8.40 -24.28
N VAL A 204 8.67 -9.21 -23.73
CA VAL A 204 10.07 -9.32 -24.16
C VAL A 204 10.17 -9.97 -25.55
N LYS A 205 9.42 -11.04 -25.79
CA LYS A 205 9.38 -11.71 -27.11
C LYS A 205 8.71 -10.82 -28.16
N GLU A 206 7.72 -10.03 -27.78
CA GLU A 206 7.12 -9.01 -28.65
C GLU A 206 8.13 -7.93 -29.03
N LEU A 207 8.95 -7.46 -28.08
CA LEU A 207 10.02 -6.49 -28.34
C LEU A 207 11.06 -7.04 -29.31
N GLU A 208 11.51 -8.29 -29.11
CA GLU A 208 12.46 -8.94 -30.02
C GLU A 208 11.90 -9.04 -31.44
N ARG A 209 10.61 -9.38 -31.58
CA ARG A 209 9.94 -9.42 -32.89
C ARG A 209 9.83 -8.03 -33.51
N ALA A 210 9.44 -7.01 -32.73
CA ALA A 210 9.38 -5.63 -33.19
C ALA A 210 10.74 -5.13 -33.68
N ARG A 211 11.83 -5.44 -32.95
CA ARG A 211 13.20 -5.08 -33.38
C ARG A 211 13.63 -5.79 -34.65
N LYS A 212 13.38 -7.10 -34.77
CA LYS A 212 13.66 -7.87 -35.99
C LYS A 212 12.91 -7.32 -37.20
N LEU A 213 11.66 -6.90 -37.00
CA LEU A 213 10.86 -6.26 -38.04
C LEU A 213 11.36 -4.86 -38.40
N GLU A 214 11.87 -4.10 -37.43
CA GLU A 214 12.49 -2.80 -37.69
C GLU A 214 13.79 -2.97 -38.49
N GLU A 215 14.59 -3.97 -38.16
CA GLU A 215 15.83 -4.31 -38.88
C GLU A 215 15.55 -4.74 -40.31
N ALA A 216 14.59 -5.65 -40.53
CA ALA A 216 14.19 -6.09 -41.87
C ALA A 216 13.53 -4.98 -42.73
N LYS A 217 13.08 -3.88 -42.12
CA LYS A 217 12.55 -2.71 -42.84
C LYS A 217 13.64 -1.73 -43.27
N LYS A 218 14.85 -1.81 -42.71
CA LYS A 218 15.98 -0.92 -43.02
C LYS A 218 16.70 -1.30 -44.31
N ASP A 219 16.46 -2.51 -44.83
CA ASP A 219 17.03 -2.96 -46.11
C ASP A 219 16.43 -2.17 -47.29
N PRO A 220 17.23 -1.59 -48.21
CA PRO A 220 16.73 -0.65 -49.22
C PRO A 220 15.80 -1.26 -50.27
N GLU A 221 16.03 -2.49 -50.71
CA GLU A 221 15.22 -3.13 -51.77
C GLU A 221 14.07 -3.99 -51.20
N LYS A 222 14.36 -4.76 -50.14
CA LYS A 222 13.41 -5.69 -49.53
C LYS A 222 12.58 -5.03 -48.43
N GLY A 223 13.10 -3.98 -47.79
CA GLY A 223 12.47 -3.31 -46.66
C GLY A 223 11.18 -2.61 -47.03
N GLU A 224 11.09 -2.00 -48.22
CA GLU A 224 9.83 -1.38 -48.68
C GLU A 224 8.72 -2.42 -48.88
N VAL A 225 9.05 -3.55 -49.51
CA VAL A 225 8.10 -4.64 -49.74
C VAL A 225 7.66 -5.27 -48.41
N ILE A 226 8.59 -5.45 -47.47
CA ILE A 226 8.31 -5.97 -46.13
C ILE A 226 7.46 -4.97 -45.33
N ALA A 227 7.76 -3.68 -45.41
CA ALA A 227 6.99 -2.62 -44.76
C ALA A 227 5.55 -2.56 -45.29
N LYS A 228 5.38 -2.59 -46.62
CA LYS A 228 4.06 -2.67 -47.27
C LYS A 228 3.32 -3.92 -46.81
N LYS A 229 3.90 -5.13 -46.96
CA LYS A 229 3.27 -6.38 -46.51
C LYS A 229 2.88 -6.37 -45.03
N HIS A 230 3.75 -5.85 -44.16
CA HIS A 230 3.48 -5.80 -42.73
C HIS A 230 2.40 -4.77 -42.37
N SER A 231 2.37 -3.62 -43.06
CA SER A 231 1.33 -2.60 -42.83
C SER A 231 -0.05 -3.09 -43.26
N TRP A 232 -0.16 -3.76 -44.41
CA TRP A 232 -1.41 -4.40 -44.84
C TRP A 232 -1.86 -5.48 -43.87
N LYS A 233 -0.98 -6.41 -43.49
CA LYS A 233 -1.31 -7.46 -42.50
C LYS A 233 -1.76 -6.88 -41.17
N ALA A 234 -1.09 -5.82 -40.70
CA ALA A 234 -1.46 -5.15 -39.46
C ALA A 234 -2.78 -4.39 -39.58
N ALA A 235 -3.10 -3.79 -40.74
CA ALA A 235 -4.39 -3.15 -40.99
C ALA A 235 -5.53 -4.19 -41.00
N THR A 236 -5.36 -5.31 -41.71
CA THR A 236 -6.35 -6.41 -41.73
C THR A 236 -6.58 -6.98 -40.34
N SER A 237 -5.51 -7.22 -39.58
CA SER A 237 -5.61 -7.76 -38.22
C SER A 237 -6.26 -6.77 -37.24
N ARG A 238 -6.02 -5.45 -37.40
CA ARG A 238 -6.72 -4.41 -36.63
C ARG A 238 -8.20 -4.30 -37.01
N ALA A 239 -8.53 -4.42 -38.29
CA ALA A 239 -9.92 -4.45 -38.76
C ALA A 239 -10.67 -5.68 -38.22
N ALA A 240 -9.98 -6.81 -38.07
CA ALA A 240 -10.49 -8.00 -37.38
C ALA A 240 -10.59 -7.83 -35.84
N GLY A 241 -10.24 -6.67 -35.28
CA GLY A 241 -10.34 -6.38 -33.85
C GLY A 241 -9.15 -6.85 -32.99
N ILE A 242 -8.08 -7.36 -33.61
CA ILE A 242 -6.88 -7.82 -32.90
C ILE A 242 -6.02 -6.60 -32.50
N LYS A 243 -5.69 -6.48 -31.21
CA LYS A 243 -4.82 -5.41 -30.69
C LYS A 243 -3.36 -5.73 -30.98
N ILE A 244 -2.74 -4.98 -31.90
CA ILE A 244 -1.36 -5.18 -32.35
C ILE A 244 -0.42 -4.21 -31.63
N HIS A 245 0.72 -4.70 -31.14
CA HIS A 245 1.73 -3.94 -30.39
C HIS A 245 3.11 -4.10 -31.05
N ASP A 246 3.41 -3.27 -32.06
CA ASP A 246 4.63 -3.40 -32.88
C ASP A 246 5.73 -2.38 -32.53
N ASP A 247 5.47 -1.42 -31.65
CA ASP A 247 6.42 -0.33 -31.38
C ASP A 247 7.48 -0.72 -30.32
N PRO A 248 8.77 -0.84 -30.69
CA PRO A 248 9.81 -1.30 -29.77
C PRO A 248 10.00 -0.33 -28.59
N LYS A 249 9.91 0.98 -28.84
CA LYS A 249 10.04 2.02 -27.81
C LYS A 249 8.93 1.95 -26.76
N LEU A 250 7.70 1.59 -27.14
CA LEU A 250 6.57 1.50 -26.23
C LEU A 250 6.63 0.22 -25.39
N LEU A 251 7.04 -0.89 -26.01
CA LEU A 251 7.30 -2.16 -25.32
C LEU A 251 8.40 -2.01 -24.26
N ASP A 252 9.51 -1.35 -24.60
CA ASP A 252 10.59 -1.02 -23.68
C ASP A 252 10.11 -0.18 -22.48
N LYS A 253 9.30 0.86 -22.74
CA LYS A 253 8.71 1.69 -21.67
C LYS A 253 7.81 0.88 -20.73
N SER A 254 7.00 -0.03 -21.27
CA SER A 254 6.16 -0.89 -20.43
C SER A 254 6.97 -1.85 -19.58
N LEU A 255 7.98 -2.50 -20.15
CA LEU A 255 8.86 -3.39 -19.39
C LEU A 255 9.54 -2.64 -18.24
N LYS A 256 9.99 -1.40 -18.48
CA LYS A 256 10.54 -0.53 -17.42
C LYS A 256 9.51 -0.19 -16.35
N LYS A 257 8.25 0.09 -16.73
CA LYS A 257 7.16 0.35 -15.76
C LYS A 257 6.88 -0.89 -14.92
N GLU A 258 6.76 -2.05 -15.55
CA GLU A 258 6.53 -3.34 -14.88
C GLU A 258 7.65 -3.64 -13.87
N LYS A 259 8.91 -3.51 -14.29
CA LYS A 259 10.08 -3.67 -13.39
C LYS A 259 10.01 -2.73 -12.19
N LYS A 260 9.77 -1.43 -12.40
CA LYS A 260 9.61 -0.45 -11.31
C LYS A 260 8.45 -0.79 -10.38
N THR A 261 7.32 -1.25 -10.90
CA THR A 261 6.19 -1.65 -10.06
C THR A 261 6.52 -2.88 -9.22
N HIS A 262 7.27 -3.84 -9.77
CA HIS A 262 7.75 -5.01 -9.04
C HIS A 262 8.76 -4.63 -7.96
N GLU A 263 9.73 -3.77 -8.25
CA GLU A 263 10.70 -3.24 -7.28
C GLU A 263 9.99 -2.52 -6.13
N ASN A 264 9.09 -1.58 -6.44
CA ASN A 264 8.31 -0.86 -5.43
C ASN A 264 7.46 -1.81 -4.56
N SER A 265 6.88 -2.84 -5.17
CA SER A 265 6.12 -3.85 -4.42
C SER A 265 7.03 -4.70 -3.53
N ALA A 266 8.22 -5.06 -4.02
CA ALA A 266 9.20 -5.83 -3.28
C ALA A 266 9.74 -5.04 -2.08
N ASP A 267 10.06 -3.76 -2.26
CA ASP A 267 10.56 -2.91 -1.18
C ASP A 267 9.48 -2.65 -0.12
N LYS A 268 8.24 -2.38 -0.52
CA LYS A 268 7.11 -2.32 0.42
C LYS A 268 6.93 -3.62 1.21
N TRP A 269 7.20 -4.77 0.59
CA TRP A 269 7.14 -6.06 1.27
C TRP A 269 8.31 -6.26 2.25
N LYS A 270 9.53 -5.86 1.86
CA LYS A 270 10.69 -5.85 2.76
C LYS A 270 10.44 -4.96 3.97
N ASP A 271 9.94 -3.74 3.78
CA ASP A 271 9.59 -2.81 4.87
C ASP A 271 8.57 -3.41 5.84
N ARG A 272 7.56 -4.13 5.33
CA ARG A 272 6.57 -4.84 6.17
C ARG A 272 7.23 -5.94 6.99
N ILE A 273 8.11 -6.74 6.39
CA ILE A 273 8.85 -7.78 7.11
C ILE A 273 9.78 -7.15 8.16
N GLU A 274 10.50 -6.10 7.81
CA GLU A 274 11.40 -5.42 8.74
C GLU A 274 10.65 -4.80 9.92
N THR A 275 9.51 -4.15 9.68
CA THR A 275 8.69 -3.58 10.76
C THR A 275 8.13 -4.68 11.66
N GLN A 276 7.72 -5.82 11.11
CA GLN A 276 7.32 -6.98 11.92
C GLN A 276 8.49 -7.51 12.75
N ARG A 277 9.67 -7.70 12.13
CA ARG A 277 10.89 -8.15 12.83
C ARG A 277 11.26 -7.20 13.96
N LYS A 278 11.29 -5.88 13.70
CA LYS A 278 11.57 -4.83 14.69
C LYS A 278 10.59 -4.90 15.87
N LYS A 279 9.28 -5.03 15.61
CA LYS A 279 8.28 -5.19 16.68
C LYS A 279 8.50 -6.45 17.52
N VAL A 280 8.89 -7.56 16.88
CA VAL A 280 9.21 -8.81 17.60
C VAL A 280 10.47 -8.64 18.45
N THR A 281 11.54 -8.07 17.89
CA THR A 281 12.79 -7.84 18.63
C THR A 281 12.61 -6.88 19.78
N GLU A 282 11.85 -5.79 19.61
CA GLU A 282 11.54 -4.83 20.68
C GLU A 282 10.74 -5.49 21.82
N LYS A 283 9.75 -6.33 21.49
CA LYS A 283 9.01 -7.09 22.51
C LYS A 283 9.92 -8.07 23.25
N GLN A 284 10.83 -8.73 22.53
CA GLN A 284 11.75 -9.68 23.13
C GLN A 284 12.80 -8.97 24.00
N GLN A 285 13.29 -7.81 23.59
CA GLN A 285 14.18 -6.95 24.38
C GLN A 285 13.49 -6.53 25.69
N LYS A 286 12.26 -5.98 25.62
CA LYS A 286 11.48 -5.62 26.82
C LYS A 286 11.28 -6.80 27.78
N ARG A 287 11.04 -8.00 27.25
CA ARG A 287 10.94 -9.22 28.07
C ARG A 287 12.27 -9.55 28.73
N ALA A 288 13.39 -9.47 27.99
CA ALA A 288 14.72 -9.71 28.52
C ALA A 288 15.07 -8.70 29.63
N ASP A 289 14.76 -7.43 29.42
CA ASP A 289 15.01 -6.35 30.39
C ASP A 289 14.16 -6.56 31.64
N ASN A 290 12.86 -6.81 31.52
CA ASN A 290 12.00 -7.12 32.67
C ASN A 290 12.48 -8.36 33.47
N ILE A 291 13.05 -9.36 32.78
CA ILE A 291 13.63 -10.55 33.44
C ILE A 291 14.92 -10.16 34.18
N LYS A 292 15.77 -9.31 33.60
CA LYS A 292 16.98 -8.79 34.25
C LYS A 292 16.62 -7.96 35.48
N ASP A 293 15.71 -7.01 35.34
CA ASP A 293 15.23 -6.16 36.44
C ASP A 293 14.67 -7.02 37.58
N ARG A 294 13.88 -8.06 37.27
CA ARG A 294 13.36 -8.99 38.28
C ARG A 294 14.48 -9.79 38.96
N LYS A 295 15.56 -10.14 38.25
CA LYS A 295 16.74 -10.79 38.85
C LYS A 295 17.50 -9.82 39.75
N GLU A 296 17.68 -8.57 39.32
CA GLU A 296 18.37 -7.52 40.06
C GLU A 296 17.60 -7.14 41.33
N GLN A 297 16.29 -6.89 41.25
CA GLN A 297 15.43 -6.67 42.41
C GLN A 297 15.51 -7.82 43.43
N LYS A 298 15.58 -9.08 42.96
CA LYS A 298 15.77 -10.24 43.85
C LYS A 298 17.14 -10.22 44.52
N ARG A 299 18.21 -9.78 43.83
CA ARG A 299 19.56 -9.62 44.40
C ARG A 299 19.58 -8.47 45.41
N GLU A 300 19.06 -7.30 45.06
CA GLU A 300 18.96 -6.13 45.92
C GLU A 300 18.15 -6.43 47.19
N ARG A 301 16.99 -7.11 47.09
CA ARG A 301 16.24 -7.54 48.28
C ARG A 301 17.04 -8.47 49.18
N LYS A 302 17.91 -9.31 48.63
CA LYS A 302 18.81 -10.16 49.44
C LYS A 302 19.92 -9.33 50.08
N ILE A 303 20.49 -8.37 49.35
CA ILE A 303 21.50 -7.43 49.86
C ILE A 303 20.91 -6.57 50.97
N ALA A 304 19.79 -5.89 50.74
CA ALA A 304 19.10 -5.08 51.74
C ALA A 304 18.69 -5.90 52.99
N LYS A 305 18.30 -7.17 52.83
CA LYS A 305 18.06 -8.07 53.99
C LYS A 305 19.34 -8.38 54.77
N ARG A 306 20.50 -8.52 54.11
CA ARG A 306 21.79 -8.71 54.76
C ARG A 306 22.24 -7.43 55.45
N GLU A 307 22.16 -6.29 54.78
CA GLU A 307 22.50 -4.98 55.33
C GLU A 307 21.60 -4.62 56.51
N LYS A 308 20.27 -4.81 56.41
CA LYS A 308 19.36 -4.60 57.55
C LYS A 308 19.68 -5.50 58.74
N LYS A 309 20.18 -6.72 58.51
CA LYS A 309 20.64 -7.61 59.58
C LYS A 309 21.95 -7.13 60.19
N LEU A 310 22.87 -6.60 59.36
CA LEU A 310 24.15 -6.05 59.79
C LEU A 310 23.98 -4.74 60.58
N LEU A 311 23.03 -3.89 60.18
CA LEU A 311 22.76 -2.56 60.73
C LEU A 311 21.67 -2.55 61.83
N ARG A 312 21.15 -3.72 62.26
CA ARG A 312 20.09 -3.78 63.29
C ARG A 312 20.70 -3.38 64.65
N PRO A 313 20.26 -2.28 65.29
CA PRO A 313 20.74 -1.93 66.62
C PRO A 313 20.21 -2.95 67.64
N GLY A 314 21.07 -3.83 68.16
CA GLY A 314 20.67 -4.85 69.13
C GLY A 314 21.81 -5.71 69.70
N PHE A 315 21.90 -5.69 71.02
CA PHE A 315 22.67 -6.44 72.04
C PHE A 315 24.17 -6.74 71.87
N GLU A 316 24.69 -6.95 70.67
CA GLU A 316 26.14 -7.03 70.41
C GLU A 316 26.45 -6.09 69.25
N GLY A 317 27.23 -5.02 69.48
CA GLY A 317 27.37 -3.89 68.57
C GLY A 317 27.70 -4.23 67.11
N CYS A 318 27.42 -3.25 66.22
CA CYS A 318 27.88 -3.27 64.82
C CYS A 318 29.31 -3.82 64.75
N LYS A 319 29.49 -4.96 64.10
CA LYS A 319 30.74 -5.70 64.03
C LYS A 319 31.69 -5.02 63.04
N ASP A 320 32.09 -3.79 63.37
CA ASP A 320 33.03 -3.00 62.60
C ASP A 320 34.43 -3.26 63.14
N GLN A 321 35.01 -4.42 62.84
CA GLN A 321 36.47 -4.58 62.79
C GLN A 321 36.89 -5.89 62.10
N PRO A 322 37.77 -5.84 61.08
CA PRO A 322 38.54 -7.00 60.66
C PRO A 322 39.66 -7.25 61.66
N LEU A 323 39.51 -8.29 62.49
CA LEU A 323 40.57 -8.86 63.33
C LEU A 323 41.60 -9.60 62.48
N ASN A 324 42.36 -8.89 61.63
CA ASN A 324 43.62 -9.38 61.05
C ASN A 324 44.42 -8.22 60.45
N GLY A 325 44.96 -7.37 61.32
CA GLY A 325 46.16 -6.59 61.05
C GLY A 325 47.36 -7.40 61.51
N ALA A 326 47.99 -8.13 60.60
CA ALA A 326 49.24 -8.84 60.85
C ALA A 326 50.32 -7.84 61.26
N LYS A 327 50.79 -7.95 62.50
CA LYS A 327 52.12 -7.53 62.95
C LYS A 327 52.82 -8.76 63.50
N ALA A 328 53.67 -9.36 62.69
CA ALA A 328 54.92 -10.07 63.02
C ALA A 328 55.39 -10.77 61.74
#